data_AF-A0A3D9FZG0-F1
#
_entry.id   AF-A0A3D9FZG0-F1
#
_cell.length_a   1.000
_cell.length_b   1.000
_cell.length_c   1.000
_cell.angle_alpha   90.00
_cell.angle_beta   90.00
_cell.angle_gamma   90.00
#
_symmetry.space_group_name_H-M   'P 1'
#
loop_
_entity.id
_entity.type
_entity.pdbx_description
1 polymer ?
#
loop_
_entity_poly.entity_id
_entity_poly.type
_entity_poly.pdbx_seq_one_letter_code
_entity_poly.pdbx_strand_id
1 'polypeptide(L)'
;MRKKLVVLVVLIIFSFRAAAQTEKVFITDKISDKYAYVDAINIYERIVAKGYKSVDLFQKLGNSSYSNYKLEKAAEWYGELFKMTSDLEPEYYYRYAESLRFICQNEKADAIIEKLRHKSKLLVKKKV
;
A
#
# COMPACT_ATOMS: atom_id res chain seq x y z
N MET A 1 -32.15 -3.11 64.12
CA MET A 1 -31.07 -2.36 63.41
C MET A 1 -30.10 -3.26 62.65
N ARG A 2 -29.67 -4.42 63.20
CA ARG A 2 -28.79 -5.40 62.52
C ARG A 2 -29.25 -5.88 61.12
N LYS A 3 -30.55 -6.13 60.92
CA LYS A 3 -31.07 -6.58 59.60
C LYS A 3 -30.94 -5.53 58.49
N LYS A 4 -31.00 -4.23 58.83
CA LYS A 4 -30.80 -3.12 57.86
C LYS A 4 -29.33 -2.98 57.44
N LEU A 5 -28.40 -3.30 58.35
CA LEU A 5 -26.96 -3.36 58.08
C LEU A 5 -26.59 -4.51 57.13
N VAL A 6 -27.22 -5.68 57.27
CA VAL A 6 -26.97 -6.83 56.37
C VAL A 6 -27.43 -6.54 54.94
N VAL A 7 -28.57 -5.86 54.78
CA VAL A 7 -29.08 -5.45 53.44
C VAL A 7 -28.17 -4.42 52.78
N LEU A 8 -27.59 -3.49 53.56
CA LEU A 8 -26.66 -2.48 53.05
C LEU A 8 -25.35 -3.11 52.51
N VAL A 9 -24.84 -4.13 53.18
CA VAL A 9 -23.60 -4.82 52.78
C VAL A 9 -23.78 -5.62 51.48
N VAL A 10 -24.93 -6.25 51.27
CA VAL A 10 -25.24 -6.99 50.02
C VAL A 10 -25.38 -6.06 48.81
N LEU A 11 -25.87 -4.83 49.01
CA LEU A 11 -26.04 -3.83 47.95
C LEU A 11 -24.70 -3.29 47.43
N ILE A 12 -23.68 -3.20 48.28
CA ILE A 12 -22.34 -2.71 47.89
C ILE A 12 -21.58 -3.75 47.05
N ILE A 13 -21.83 -5.04 47.29
CA ILE A 13 -21.18 -6.15 46.55
C ILE A 13 -21.73 -6.27 45.12
N PHE A 14 -22.96 -5.79 44.86
CA PHE A 14 -23.57 -5.81 43.52
C PHE A 14 -23.12 -4.62 42.63
N SER A 15 -22.55 -3.57 43.21
CA SER A 15 -22.05 -2.38 42.50
C SER A 15 -20.72 -2.59 41.78
N PHE A 16 -20.04 -3.73 42.01
CA PHE A 16 -18.78 -4.10 41.38
C PHE A 16 -18.99 -5.07 40.21
N ARG A 17 -19.86 -4.71 39.27
CA ARG A 17 -19.88 -5.33 37.92
C ARG A 17 -19.37 -4.30 36.93
N ALA A 18 -18.05 -4.37 36.73
CA ALA A 18 -17.28 -3.95 35.57
C ALA A 18 -18.09 -3.26 34.44
N ALA A 19 -18.08 -1.92 34.46
CA ALA A 19 -18.07 -1.13 33.23
C ALA A 19 -16.64 -0.68 32.91
N ALA A 20 -15.68 -1.61 33.03
CA ALA A 20 -14.47 -1.58 32.22
C ALA A 20 -14.82 -2.16 30.84
N GLN A 21 -15.86 -1.64 30.19
CA GLN A 21 -16.05 -1.87 28.77
C GLN A 21 -15.03 -0.98 28.09
N THR A 22 -13.88 -1.61 27.85
CA THR A 22 -13.02 -1.46 26.67
C THR A 22 -13.21 -0.13 25.98
N GLU A 23 -12.19 0.71 26.09
CA GLU A 23 -11.89 1.81 25.18
C GLU A 23 -12.44 1.44 23.79
N LYS A 24 -13.56 2.05 23.39
CA LYS A 24 -13.94 2.06 21.99
C LYS A 24 -12.82 2.84 21.34
N VAL A 25 -11.79 2.12 20.89
CA VAL A 25 -10.78 2.65 20.01
C VAL A 25 -11.60 3.20 18.85
N PHE A 26 -11.70 4.52 18.80
CA PHE A 26 -12.14 5.21 17.61
C PHE A 26 -11.05 4.90 16.58
N ILE A 27 -11.16 3.76 15.90
CA ILE A 27 -10.50 3.49 14.63
C ILE A 27 -11.20 4.46 13.67
N THR A 28 -10.84 5.72 13.78
CA THR A 28 -11.19 6.77 12.84
C THR A 28 -10.66 6.31 11.50
N ASP A 29 -11.50 6.36 10.47
CA ASP A 29 -11.37 5.71 9.15
C ASP A 29 -9.95 5.62 8.58
N LYS A 30 -9.09 6.61 8.87
CA LYS A 30 -7.66 6.63 8.52
C LYS A 30 -6.84 5.42 8.96
N ILE A 31 -7.14 4.85 10.14
CA ILE A 31 -6.44 3.64 10.60
C ILE A 31 -6.96 2.45 9.79
N SER A 32 -8.28 2.29 9.66
CA SER A 32 -8.88 1.19 8.87
C SER A 32 -8.34 1.14 7.43
N ASP A 33 -8.30 2.28 6.75
CA ASP A 33 -7.85 2.36 5.35
C ASP A 33 -6.38 1.96 5.19
N LYS A 34 -5.50 2.40 6.11
CA LYS A 34 -4.08 2.05 6.07
C LYS A 34 -3.85 0.56 6.34
N TYR A 35 -4.61 -0.03 7.28
CA TYR A 35 -4.52 -1.47 7.58
C TYR A 35 -5.05 -2.31 6.42
N ALA A 36 -6.23 -1.99 5.90
CA ALA A 36 -6.80 -2.66 4.72
C ALA A 36 -5.87 -2.57 3.50
N TYR A 37 -5.19 -1.44 3.34
CA TYR A 37 -4.22 -1.23 2.27
C TYR A 37 -2.95 -2.09 2.42
N VAL A 38 -2.38 -2.18 3.62
CA VAL A 38 -1.23 -3.07 3.89
C VAL A 38 -1.61 -4.53 3.64
N ASP A 39 -2.80 -4.94 4.05
CA ASP A 39 -3.30 -6.30 3.80
C ASP A 39 -3.44 -6.60 2.31
N ALA A 40 -3.93 -5.64 1.50
CA ALA A 40 -4.03 -5.81 0.06
C ALA A 40 -2.67 -6.01 -0.62
N ILE A 41 -1.63 -5.23 -0.24
CA ILE A 41 -0.27 -5.42 -0.77
C ILE A 41 0.24 -6.82 -0.44
N ASN A 42 0.09 -7.25 0.81
CA ASN A 42 0.56 -8.56 1.25
C ASN A 42 -0.12 -9.69 0.48
N ILE A 43 -1.42 -9.55 0.18
CA ILE A 43 -2.15 -10.50 -0.67
C ILE A 43 -1.58 -10.52 -2.08
N TYR A 44 -1.34 -9.35 -2.68
CA TYR A 44 -0.74 -9.24 -4.01
C TYR A 44 0.65 -9.86 -4.08
N GLU A 45 1.51 -9.63 -3.09
CA GLU A 45 2.84 -10.25 -3.02
C GLU A 45 2.73 -11.79 -2.93
N ARG A 46 1.78 -12.33 -2.14
CA ARG A 46 1.53 -13.78 -2.10
C ARG A 46 1.01 -14.35 -3.42
N ILE A 47 0.21 -13.58 -4.15
CA ILE A 47 -0.29 -13.98 -5.48
C ILE A 47 0.89 -14.05 -6.47
N VAL A 48 1.80 -13.08 -6.45
CA VAL A 48 3.04 -13.12 -7.24
C VAL A 48 3.91 -14.32 -6.84
N ALA A 49 4.05 -14.61 -5.55
CA ALA A 49 4.81 -15.76 -5.05
C ALA A 49 4.23 -17.11 -5.52
N LYS A 50 2.93 -17.16 -5.83
CA LYS A 50 2.26 -18.32 -6.45
C LYS A 50 2.43 -18.37 -7.97
N GLY A 51 3.19 -17.44 -8.56
CA GLY A 51 3.50 -17.39 -9.99
C GLY A 51 2.52 -16.57 -10.82
N TYR A 52 1.47 -16.00 -10.23
CA TYR A 52 0.53 -15.18 -10.98
C TYR A 52 1.12 -13.80 -11.27
N LYS A 53 1.10 -13.40 -12.54
CA LYS A 53 1.65 -12.15 -13.03
C LYS A 53 0.63 -11.47 -13.95
N SER A 54 0.35 -10.20 -13.71
CA SER A 54 -0.46 -9.38 -14.60
C SER A 54 0.00 -7.93 -14.57
N VAL A 55 -0.32 -7.19 -15.64
CA VAL A 55 -0.03 -5.75 -15.73
C VAL A 55 -0.70 -5.00 -14.58
N ASP A 56 -2.00 -5.24 -14.34
CA ASP A 56 -2.76 -4.62 -13.25
C ASP A 56 -2.15 -4.90 -11.87
N LEU A 57 -1.70 -6.14 -11.63
CA LEU A 57 -1.09 -6.52 -10.36
C LEU A 57 0.21 -5.75 -10.11
N PHE A 58 1.10 -5.70 -11.09
CA PHE A 58 2.36 -4.97 -10.94
C PHE A 58 2.18 -3.45 -10.94
N GLN A 59 1.16 -2.91 -11.61
CA GLN A 59 0.76 -1.51 -11.44
C GLN A 59 0.35 -1.21 -10.00
N LYS A 60 -0.52 -2.05 -9.41
CA LYS A 60 -0.96 -1.89 -8.02
C LYS A 60 0.20 -1.99 -7.03
N LEU A 61 1.06 -3.00 -7.18
CA LEU A 61 2.23 -3.20 -6.32
C LEU A 61 3.27 -2.06 -6.45
N GLY A 62 3.58 -1.64 -7.68
CA GLY A 62 4.52 -0.55 -7.96
C GLY A 62 4.00 0.79 -7.45
N ASN A 63 2.76 1.15 -7.80
CA ASN A 63 2.11 2.39 -7.32
C ASN A 63 2.06 2.41 -5.80
N SER A 64 1.70 1.27 -5.20
CA SER A 64 1.60 1.19 -3.77
C SER A 64 2.94 1.38 -3.06
N SER A 65 3.96 0.68 -3.53
CA SER A 65 5.31 0.80 -2.98
C SER A 65 5.84 2.22 -3.13
N TYR A 66 5.61 2.85 -4.30
CA TYR A 66 6.01 4.22 -4.59
C TYR A 66 5.34 5.22 -3.66
N SER A 67 4.01 5.17 -3.53
CA SER A 67 3.24 6.08 -2.67
C SER A 67 3.58 5.93 -1.17
N ASN A 68 4.15 4.81 -0.77
CA ASN A 68 4.61 4.57 0.61
C ASN A 68 6.12 4.79 0.78
N TYR A 69 6.78 5.44 -0.17
CA TYR A 69 8.22 5.72 -0.17
C TYR A 69 9.10 4.46 -0.05
N LYS A 70 8.56 3.28 -0.39
CA LYS A 70 9.31 2.01 -0.47
C LYS A 70 9.92 1.89 -1.86
N LEU A 71 10.84 2.79 -2.18
CA LEU A 71 11.36 2.97 -3.54
C LEU A 71 12.17 1.77 -4.06
N GLU A 72 12.83 1.03 -3.18
CA GLU A 72 13.49 -0.24 -3.55
C GLU A 72 12.47 -1.28 -4.07
N LYS A 73 11.39 -1.52 -3.32
CA LYS A 73 10.29 -2.38 -3.76
C LYS A 73 9.58 -1.84 -5.00
N ALA A 74 9.40 -0.52 -5.09
CA ALA A 74 8.81 0.10 -6.27
C ALA A 74 9.65 -0.17 -7.52
N ALA A 75 10.98 -0.09 -7.42
CA ALA A 75 11.89 -0.42 -8.52
C ALA A 75 11.76 -1.89 -8.95
N GLU A 76 11.58 -2.81 -8.00
CA GLU A 76 11.34 -4.23 -8.29
C GLU A 76 10.02 -4.44 -9.06
N TRP A 77 8.91 -3.93 -8.54
CA TRP A 77 7.59 -4.13 -9.13
C TRP A 77 7.41 -3.42 -10.46
N TYR A 78 7.91 -2.19 -10.59
CA TYR A 78 7.95 -1.53 -11.89
C TYR A 78 8.87 -2.26 -12.86
N GLY A 79 9.97 -2.85 -12.40
CA GLY A 79 10.81 -3.72 -13.23
C GLY A 79 10.04 -4.89 -13.82
N GLU A 80 9.25 -5.60 -13.01
CA GLU A 80 8.37 -6.67 -13.52
C GLU A 80 7.29 -6.13 -14.47
N LEU A 81 6.69 -4.98 -14.15
CA LEU A 81 5.70 -4.32 -15.02
C LEU A 81 6.29 -4.01 -16.42
N PHE A 82 7.48 -3.41 -16.46
CA PHE A 82 8.14 -3.01 -17.71
C PHE A 82 8.67 -4.19 -18.54
N LYS A 83 8.82 -5.38 -17.94
CA LYS A 83 9.05 -6.64 -18.67
C LYS A 83 7.80 -7.12 -19.41
N MET A 84 6.61 -6.81 -18.88
CA MET A 84 5.33 -7.23 -19.47
C MET A 84 4.83 -6.27 -20.53
N THR A 85 5.00 -4.96 -20.31
CA THR A 85 4.53 -3.94 -21.25
C THR A 85 5.30 -2.64 -21.11
N SER A 86 5.46 -1.92 -22.21
CA SER A 86 5.88 -0.51 -22.22
C SER A 86 4.77 0.43 -22.70
N ASP A 87 3.57 -0.09 -22.96
CA ASP A 87 2.42 0.76 -23.26
C ASP A 87 1.76 1.26 -21.97
N LEU A 88 2.48 2.16 -21.30
CA LEU A 88 2.08 2.77 -20.04
C LEU A 88 2.06 4.28 -20.18
N GLU A 89 1.35 4.94 -19.26
CA GLU A 89 1.36 6.38 -19.10
C GLU A 89 2.77 6.89 -18.73
N PRO A 90 3.14 8.13 -19.11
CA PRO A 90 4.44 8.72 -18.80
C PRO A 90 4.79 8.66 -17.30
N GLU A 91 3.80 8.76 -16.42
CA GLU A 91 3.99 8.70 -14.97
C GLU A 91 4.70 7.42 -14.51
N TYR A 92 4.41 6.26 -15.11
CA TYR A 92 5.08 5.00 -14.76
C TYR A 92 6.57 5.01 -15.11
N TYR A 93 6.96 5.70 -16.19
CA TYR A 93 8.35 5.85 -16.58
C TYR A 93 9.11 6.72 -15.57
N TYR A 94 8.53 7.84 -15.16
CA TYR A 94 9.13 8.73 -14.17
C TYR A 94 9.27 8.05 -12.81
N ARG A 95 8.18 7.48 -12.28
CA ARG A 95 8.21 6.78 -10.99
C ARG A 95 9.20 5.62 -10.98
N TYR A 96 9.31 4.88 -12.08
CA TYR A 96 10.29 3.80 -12.18
C TYR A 96 11.73 4.35 -12.21
N ALA A 97 11.99 5.38 -13.01
CA ALA A 97 13.31 6.01 -13.07
C ALA A 97 13.73 6.62 -11.72
N GLU A 98 12.82 7.29 -11.01
CA GLU A 98 13.07 7.82 -9.66
C GLU A 98 13.37 6.70 -8.66
N SER A 99 12.61 5.60 -8.71
CA SER A 99 12.84 4.43 -7.86
C SER A 99 14.20 3.78 -8.15
N LEU A 100 14.62 3.71 -9.43
CA LEU A 100 15.92 3.21 -9.84
C LEU A 100 17.06 4.11 -9.36
N ARG A 101 16.91 5.43 -9.44
CA ARG A 101 17.90 6.40 -8.94
C ARG A 101 18.08 6.29 -7.44
N PHE A 102 17.00 6.08 -6.68
CA PHE A 102 17.06 5.86 -5.24
C PHE A 102 17.95 4.67 -4.86
N ILE A 103 17.92 3.60 -5.66
CA ILE A 103 18.80 2.42 -5.48
C ILE A 103 20.10 2.50 -6.30
N CYS A 104 20.51 3.72 -6.68
CA CYS A 104 21.75 4.01 -7.43
C CYS A 104 21.88 3.33 -8.81
N GLN A 105 20.77 2.85 -9.40
CA GLN A 105 20.75 2.27 -10.75
C GLN A 105 20.51 3.35 -11.82
N ASN A 106 21.37 4.37 -11.84
CA ASN A 106 21.21 5.58 -12.65
C ASN A 106 21.15 5.29 -14.16
N GLU A 107 22.01 4.40 -14.67
CA GLU A 107 22.02 4.03 -16.09
C GLU A 107 20.68 3.44 -16.55
N LYS A 108 20.07 2.59 -15.72
CA LYS A 108 18.74 2.03 -16.02
C LYS A 108 17.67 3.10 -15.96
N ALA A 109 17.75 4.01 -14.99
CA ALA A 109 16.79 5.11 -14.88
C ALA A 109 16.82 5.98 -16.14
N ASP A 110 18.00 6.34 -16.62
CA ASP A 110 18.16 7.15 -17.82
C ASP A 110 17.68 6.41 -19.07
N ALA A 111 17.93 5.10 -19.18
CA ALA A 111 17.40 4.27 -20.26
C ALA A 111 15.85 4.24 -20.29
N ILE A 112 15.20 4.20 -19.13
CA ILE A 112 13.73 4.27 -19.03
C ILE A 112 13.22 5.64 -19.52
N ILE A 113 13.87 6.74 -19.13
CA ILE A 113 13.48 8.08 -19.58
C ILE A 113 13.70 8.26 -21.09
N GLU A 114 14.79 7.73 -21.65
CA GLU A 114 15.00 7.74 -23.11
C GLU A 114 13.90 6.94 -23.83
N LYS A 115 13.49 5.79 -23.29
CA LYS A 115 12.38 5.00 -23.85
C LYS A 115 11.09 5.82 -23.94
N LEU A 116 10.77 6.62 -22.91
CA LEU A 116 9.63 7.54 -22.94
C LEU A 116 9.78 8.61 -24.03
N ARG A 117 10.96 9.21 -24.16
CA ARG A 117 11.25 10.23 -25.19
C ARG A 117 11.08 9.67 -26.60
N HIS A 118 11.52 8.44 -26.84
CA HIS A 118 11.31 7.77 -28.12
C HIS A 118 9.82 7.50 -28.36
N LYS A 119 9.08 7.02 -27.35
CA LYS A 119 7.62 6.81 -27.44
C LYS A 119 6.90 8.12 -27.81
N SER A 120 7.22 9.23 -27.14
CA SER A 120 6.56 10.52 -27.42
C SER A 120 6.84 11.03 -28.83
N LYS A 121 8.08 10.92 -29.33
CA LYS A 121 8.42 11.27 -30.72
C LYS A 121 7.62 10.46 -31.74
N LEU A 122 7.42 9.16 -31.51
CA LEU A 122 6.62 8.30 -32.39
C LEU A 122 5.15 8.69 -32.40
N LEU A 123 4.58 9.02 -31.24
CA LEU A 123 3.18 9.46 -31.12
C LEU A 123 2.94 10.79 -31.85
N VAL A 124 3.90 11.71 -31.82
CA VAL A 124 3.82 12.97 -32.59
C VAL A 124 3.85 12.69 -34.09
N LYS A 125 4.76 11.85 -34.57
CA LYS A 125 4.84 11.49 -35.99
C LYS A 125 3.59 10.80 -36.54
N LYS A 126 2.88 10.01 -35.72
CA LYS A 126 1.65 9.32 -36.15
C LYS A 126 0.45 10.26 -36.27
N LYS A 127 0.50 11.45 -35.66
CA LYS A 127 -0.57 12.46 -35.70
C LYS A 127 -0.42 13.46 -36.85
N VAL A 128 0.70 13.42 -37.58
CA VAL A 128 0.99 14.23 -38.77
C VAL A 128 0.76 13.37 -40.00
#